data_AF-X1DKL1-F1
#
_entry.id   AF-X1DKL1-F1
#
_cell.length_a   1.000
_cell.length_b   1.000
_cell.length_c   1.000
_cell.angle_alpha   90.00
_cell.angle_beta   90.00
_cell.angle_gamma   90.00
#
_symmetry.space_group_name_H-M   'P 1'
#
loop_
_entity.id
_entity.type
_entity.pdbx_description
1 polymer ?
#
loop_
_entity_poly.entity_id
_entity_poly.type
_entity_poly.pdbx_seq_one_letter_code
_entity_poly.pdbx_strand_id
1 'polypeptide(L)'
;MAIHALERFAADYMHTIPPFNVEWKKQRVAIVGSGPAGLSCAYHLARRGYRVTVFEALPVVGGMLRVGIPEYRLPKAVLDREIAFIEALGVEIKTNMRLGQNLSLEQDGIVV
;
A
#
# COMPACT_ATOMS: atom_id res chain seq x y z
N MET A 1 0.02 1.40 -30.76
CA MET A 1 1.17 1.59 -29.86
C MET A 1 1.04 2.95 -29.17
N ALA A 2 0.35 3.04 -28.02
CA ALA A 2 0.29 4.28 -27.20
C ALA A 2 -0.36 4.06 -25.81
N ILE A 3 -0.88 2.86 -25.49
CA ILE A 3 -1.69 2.61 -24.30
C ILE A 3 -0.95 3.02 -23.01
N HIS A 4 0.30 2.57 -22.82
CA HIS A 4 1.07 2.89 -21.62
C HIS A 4 1.40 4.39 -21.50
N ALA A 5 1.60 5.07 -22.63
CA ALA A 5 1.87 6.51 -22.64
C ALA A 5 0.61 7.29 -22.26
N LEU A 6 -0.56 6.85 -22.75
CA LEU A 6 -1.84 7.44 -22.38
C LEU A 6 -2.20 7.17 -20.92
N GLU A 7 -1.98 5.95 -20.43
CA GLU A 7 -2.19 5.57 -19.03
C GLU A 7 -1.32 6.42 -18.10
N ARG A 8 -0.02 6.52 -18.40
CA ARG A 8 0.90 7.37 -17.65
C ARG A 8 0.45 8.82 -17.67
N PHE A 9 0.10 9.36 -18.85
CA PHE A 9 -0.39 10.72 -18.96
C PHE A 9 -1.67 10.93 -18.14
N ALA A 10 -2.63 10.01 -18.14
CA ALA A 10 -3.83 10.13 -17.32
C ALA A 10 -3.50 10.11 -15.81
N ALA A 11 -2.64 9.18 -15.37
CA ALA A 11 -2.23 9.04 -13.97
C ALA A 11 -1.41 10.24 -13.47
N ASP A 12 -0.56 10.82 -14.33
CA ASP A 12 0.27 11.98 -14.01
C ASP A 12 -0.56 13.26 -13.73
N TYR A 13 -1.84 13.31 -14.15
CA TYR A 13 -2.70 14.50 -14.03
C TYR A 13 -3.96 14.28 -13.16
N MET A 14 -4.37 13.04 -12.88
CA MET A 14 -5.47 12.74 -11.95
C MET A 14 -4.93 12.51 -10.53
N HIS A 15 -5.10 13.49 -9.64
CA HIS A 15 -4.66 13.39 -8.23
C HIS A 15 -5.79 13.59 -7.21
N THR A 16 -7.04 13.58 -7.67
CA THR A 16 -8.18 13.75 -6.78
C THR A 16 -8.40 12.50 -5.95
N ILE A 17 -8.22 12.63 -4.62
CA ILE A 17 -8.70 11.64 -3.66
C ILE A 17 -10.23 11.77 -3.61
N PRO A 18 -11.01 10.82 -4.14
CA PRO A 18 -12.45 10.89 -4.03
C PRO A 18 -12.85 10.80 -2.55
N PRO A 19 -13.93 11.47 -2.13
CA PRO A 19 -14.40 11.38 -0.76
C PRO A 19 -14.65 9.91 -0.41
N PHE A 20 -13.91 9.46 0.61
CA PHE A 20 -13.91 8.08 1.03
C PHE A 20 -14.93 7.91 2.16
N ASN A 21 -16.13 7.43 1.82
CA ASN A 21 -17.16 7.10 2.78
C ASN A 21 -17.48 5.60 2.68
N VAL A 22 -17.02 4.84 3.67
CA VAL A 22 -17.29 3.40 3.78
C VAL A 22 -17.77 3.09 5.19
N GLU A 23 -18.70 2.15 5.29
CA GLU A 23 -19.05 1.59 6.60
C GLU A 23 -17.95 0.64 7.05
N TRP A 24 -17.31 0.98 8.18
CA TRP A 24 -16.22 0.19 8.72
C TRP A 24 -16.72 -1.12 9.32
N LYS A 25 -16.14 -2.22 8.86
CA LYS A 25 -16.35 -3.55 9.40
C LYS A 25 -15.60 -3.72 10.72
N LYS A 26 -16.09 -4.65 11.56
CA LYS A 26 -15.44 -4.99 12.84
C LYS A 26 -14.16 -5.79 12.64
N GLN A 27 -14.08 -6.55 11.54
CA GLN A 27 -12.91 -7.34 11.19
C GLN A 27 -11.73 -6.44 10.83
N ARG A 28 -10.54 -6.84 11.28
CA ARG A 28 -9.26 -6.20 10.97
C ARG A 28 -8.46 -7.16 10.11
N VAL A 29 -7.71 -6.61 9.15
CA VAL A 29 -6.85 -7.38 8.26
C VAL A 29 -5.41 -6.89 8.44
N ALA A 30 -4.50 -7.85 8.61
CA ALA A 30 -3.08 -7.60 8.57
C ALA A 30 -2.51 -8.11 7.24
N ILE A 31 -1.65 -7.32 6.62
CA ILE A 31 -0.95 -7.67 5.37
C ILE A 31 0.54 -7.63 5.65
N VAL A 32 1.26 -8.67 5.24
CA VAL A 32 2.72 -8.74 5.39
C VAL A 32 3.37 -8.38 4.05
N GLY A 33 4.14 -7.28 4.05
CA GLY A 33 4.86 -6.72 2.91
C GLY A 33 4.14 -5.54 2.25
N SER A 34 4.89 -4.47 1.98
CA SER A 34 4.41 -3.25 1.30
C SER A 34 4.81 -3.18 -0.18
N GLY A 35 5.05 -4.33 -0.81
CA GLY A 35 5.26 -4.41 -2.26
C GLY A 35 3.99 -4.09 -3.06
N PRO A 36 4.04 -4.20 -4.41
CA PRO A 36 2.90 -3.89 -5.27
C PRO A 36 1.66 -4.73 -4.92
N ALA A 37 1.85 -6.01 -4.58
CA ALA A 37 0.76 -6.89 -4.18
C ALA A 37 0.12 -6.49 -2.84
N GLY A 38 0.93 -6.17 -1.83
CA GLY A 38 0.45 -5.79 -0.51
C GLY A 38 -0.31 -4.45 -0.52
N LEU A 39 0.25 -3.46 -1.21
CA LEU A 39 -0.39 -2.15 -1.38
C LEU A 39 -1.70 -2.24 -2.18
N SER A 40 -1.73 -3.03 -3.26
CA SER A 40 -2.96 -3.27 -4.04
C SER A 40 -4.04 -3.98 -3.21
N CYS A 41 -3.65 -5.00 -2.44
CA CYS A 41 -4.56 -5.69 -1.53
C CYS A 41 -5.14 -4.74 -0.47
N ALA A 42 -4.27 -3.92 0.15
CA ALA A 42 -4.68 -2.95 1.16
C ALA A 42 -5.67 -1.93 0.60
N TYR A 43 -5.38 -1.39 -0.60
CA TYR A 43 -6.26 -0.48 -1.32
C TYR A 43 -7.67 -1.07 -1.51
N HIS A 44 -7.77 -2.28 -2.04
CA HIS A 44 -9.07 -2.90 -2.31
C HIS A 44 -9.84 -3.26 -1.03
N LEU A 45 -9.15 -3.69 0.03
CA LEU A 45 -9.78 -4.03 1.30
C LEU A 45 -10.26 -2.78 2.06
N ALA A 46 -9.48 -1.71 2.07
CA ALA A 46 -9.91 -0.43 2.62
C ALA A 46 -11.20 0.04 1.93
N ARG A 47 -11.25 0.02 0.59
CA ARG A 47 -12.45 0.35 -0.19
C ARG A 47 -13.66 -0.54 0.08
N ARG A 48 -13.47 -1.72 0.67
CA ARG A 48 -14.55 -2.63 1.11
C ARG A 48 -14.92 -2.44 2.59
N GLY A 49 -14.37 -1.43 3.26
CA GLY A 49 -14.65 -1.09 4.65
C GLY A 49 -13.84 -1.88 5.68
N TYR A 50 -12.80 -2.61 5.28
CA TYR A 50 -11.94 -3.31 6.25
C TYR A 50 -10.88 -2.38 6.82
N ARG A 51 -10.59 -2.52 8.12
CA ARG A 51 -9.45 -1.86 8.76
C ARG A 51 -8.19 -2.65 8.45
N VAL A 52 -7.27 -2.05 7.71
CA VAL A 52 -6.09 -2.74 7.19
C VAL A 52 -4.83 -2.14 7.81
N THR A 53 -3.95 -3.02 8.30
CA THR A 53 -2.58 -2.66 8.68
C THR A 53 -1.59 -3.46 7.83
N VAL A 54 -0.69 -2.77 7.15
CA VAL A 54 0.40 -3.36 6.38
C VAL A 54 1.67 -3.34 7.23
N PHE A 55 2.36 -4.47 7.33
CA PHE A 55 3.62 -4.62 8.04
C PHE A 55 4.75 -4.83 7.04
N GLU A 56 5.75 -3.95 7.04
CA GLU A 56 6.88 -3.98 6.13
C GLU A 56 8.18 -4.25 6.89
N ALA A 57 8.99 -5.18 6.41
CA ALA A 57 10.25 -5.55 7.04
C ALA A 57 11.34 -4.48 6.87
N LEU A 58 11.32 -3.75 5.75
CA LEU A 58 12.26 -2.66 5.47
C LEU A 58 11.88 -1.37 6.21
N PRO A 59 12.83 -0.43 6.38
CA PRO A 59 12.53 0.90 6.94
C PRO A 59 11.74 1.79 5.97
N VAL A 60 11.47 1.32 4.75
CA VAL A 60 10.84 2.09 3.68
C VAL A 60 9.70 1.29 3.04
N VAL A 61 8.65 2.01 2.62
CA VAL A 61 7.44 1.44 2.02
C VAL A 61 7.60 1.29 0.50
N GLY A 62 6.99 0.26 -0.09
CA GLY A 62 6.97 0.03 -1.55
C GLY A 62 7.75 -1.19 -2.00
N GLY A 63 8.46 -1.88 -1.10
CA GLY A 63 9.26 -3.07 -1.40
C GLY A 63 10.15 -2.88 -2.63
N MET A 64 10.11 -3.83 -3.56
CA MET A 64 10.92 -3.79 -4.79
C MET A 64 10.67 -2.58 -5.69
N LEU A 65 9.49 -1.94 -5.62
CA LEU A 65 9.23 -0.69 -6.37
C LEU A 65 10.18 0.41 -5.92
N ARG A 66 10.51 0.46 -4.62
CA ARG A 66 11.41 1.46 -4.05
C ARG A 66 12.87 1.05 -4.09
N VAL A 67 13.17 -0.21 -3.77
CA VAL A 67 14.57 -0.65 -3.59
C VAL A 67 15.21 -1.26 -4.83
N GLY A 68 14.40 -1.76 -5.76
CA GLY A 68 14.89 -2.48 -6.95
C GLY A 68 14.84 -1.68 -8.25
N ILE A 69 13.87 -0.77 -8.40
CA ILE A 69 13.68 -0.02 -9.65
C ILE A 69 14.43 1.34 -9.56
N PRO A 70 15.32 1.65 -10.51
CA PRO A 70 15.99 2.94 -10.53
C PRO A 70 15.03 4.12 -10.73
N GLU A 71 15.38 5.26 -10.15
CA GLU A 71 14.54 6.46 -10.11
C GLU A 71 14.20 7.04 -11.50
N TYR A 72 15.10 6.92 -12.47
CA TYR A 72 14.80 7.35 -13.85
C TYR A 72 13.75 6.47 -14.55
N ARG A 73 13.50 5.25 -14.05
CA ARG A 73 12.41 4.37 -14.53
C ARG A 73 11.13 4.53 -13.72
N LEU A 74 11.26 4.68 -12.41
CA LEU A 74 10.14 4.91 -11.50
C LEU A 74 10.49 6.03 -10.53
N PRO A 75 10.04 7.27 -10.79
CA PRO A 75 10.31 8.39 -9.92
C PRO A 75 9.73 8.14 -8.52
N LYS A 76 10.56 8.35 -7.48
CA LYS A 76 10.15 8.07 -6.09
C LYS A 76 8.93 8.90 -5.67
N ALA A 77 8.85 10.14 -6.14
CA ALA A 77 7.72 11.03 -5.89
C ALA A 77 6.37 10.48 -6.39
N VAL A 78 6.37 9.71 -7.50
CA VAL A 78 5.16 9.05 -8.00
C VAL A 78 4.75 7.93 -7.05
N LEU A 79 5.72 7.11 -6.61
CA LEU A 79 5.46 6.05 -5.63
C LEU A 79 4.98 6.63 -4.28
N ASP A 80 5.59 7.72 -3.80
CA ASP A 80 5.17 8.41 -2.56
C ASP A 80 3.73 8.90 -2.66
N ARG A 81 3.33 9.44 -3.82
CA ARG A 81 1.94 9.88 -4.06
C ARG A 81 0.95 8.71 -4.02
N GLU A 82 1.27 7.59 -4.66
CA GLU A 82 0.42 6.39 -4.64
C GLU A 82 0.28 5.82 -3.22
N ILE A 83 1.37 5.80 -2.44
CA ILE A 83 1.34 5.35 -1.04
C ILE A 83 0.47 6.29 -0.21
N ALA A 84 0.63 7.61 -0.34
CA ALA A 84 -0.17 8.60 0.39
C ALA A 84 -1.66 8.48 0.05
N PHE A 85 -2.00 8.16 -1.20
CA PHE A 85 -3.37 7.89 -1.61
C PHE A 85 -3.95 6.67 -0.88
N ILE A 86 -3.18 5.59 -0.74
CA ILE A 86 -3.59 4.38 -0.02
C ILE A 86 -3.76 4.67 1.49
N GLU A 87 -2.85 5.43 2.10
CA GLU A 87 -2.96 5.86 3.50
C GLU A 87 -4.18 6.75 3.74
N ALA A 88 -4.52 7.62 2.78
CA ALA A 88 -5.73 8.46 2.84
C ALA A 88 -7.04 7.66 2.85
N LEU A 89 -7.02 6.38 2.45
CA LEU A 89 -8.15 5.46 2.58
C LEU A 89 -8.25 4.82 3.97
N GLY A 90 -7.39 5.22 4.91
CA GLY A 90 -7.35 4.68 6.28
C GLY A 90 -6.54 3.40 6.42
N VAL A 91 -5.65 3.10 5.46
CA VAL A 91 -4.67 2.02 5.60
C VAL A 91 -3.51 2.50 6.47
N GLU A 92 -3.18 1.72 7.50
CA GLU A 92 -1.99 1.96 8.32
C GLU A 92 -0.80 1.15 7.80
N ILE A 93 0.39 1.75 7.73
CA ILE A 93 1.61 1.06 7.30
C ILE A 93 2.66 1.16 8.41
N LYS A 94 3.17 0.02 8.87
CA LYS A 94 4.22 -0.09 9.90
C LYS A 94 5.48 -0.68 9.28
N THR A 95 6.55 0.11 9.25
CA THR A 95 7.87 -0.31 8.76
C THR A 95 8.71 -0.97 9.85
N ASN A 96 9.83 -1.57 9.46
CA ASN A 96 10.74 -2.31 10.34
C ASN A 96 10.07 -3.50 11.07
N MET A 97 8.99 -4.07 10.55
CA MET A 97 8.24 -5.20 11.11
C MET A 97 8.49 -6.46 10.29
N ARG A 98 9.51 -7.26 10.68
CA ARG A 98 9.87 -8.49 10.00
C ARG A 98 9.19 -9.69 10.65
N LEU A 99 8.43 -10.42 9.83
CA LEU A 99 7.81 -11.67 10.24
C LEU A 99 8.84 -12.69 10.73
N GLY A 100 8.58 -13.28 11.89
CA GLY A 100 9.47 -14.27 12.52
C GLY A 100 10.63 -13.67 13.34
N GLN A 101 10.74 -12.34 13.41
CA GLN A 101 11.66 -11.68 14.35
C GLN A 101 10.89 -10.79 15.32
N ASN A 102 10.25 -9.74 14.81
CA ASN A 102 9.57 -8.74 15.62
C ASN A 102 8.10 -8.55 15.20
N LEU A 103 7.58 -9.48 14.41
CA LEU A 103 6.17 -9.64 14.09
C LEU A 103 5.82 -11.13 14.23
N SER A 104 4.80 -11.44 15.03
CA SER A 104 4.38 -12.82 15.31
C SER A 104 2.89 -13.00 15.00
N LEU A 105 2.57 -14.01 14.17
CA LEU A 105 1.19 -14.23 13.71
C LEU A 105 0.23 -14.57 14.87
N GLU A 106 0.71 -15.32 15.86
CA GLU A 106 -0.08 -15.78 16.99
C GLU A 106 -0.29 -14.67 18.04
N GLN A 107 0.74 -13.88 18.32
CA GLN A 107 0.68 -12.81 19.33
C GLN A 107 -0.03 -11.55 18.81
N ASP A 108 0.15 -11.22 17.54
CA ASP A 108 -0.44 -10.01 16.94
C ASP A 108 -1.85 -10.24 16.35
N GLY A 109 -2.40 -11.45 16.52
CA GLY A 109 -3.76 -11.79 16.09
C GLY A 109 -3.95 -11.74 14.58
N ILE A 110 -2.90 -12.05 13.82
CA ILE A 110 -2.92 -12.08 12.36
C ILE A 110 -3.49 -13.43 11.92
N VAL A 111 -4.77 -13.45 11.56
CA VAL A 111 -5.41 -14.63 10.98
C VAL A 111 -5.04 -14.69 9.50
N VAL A 112 -4.31 -15.73 9.12
CA VAL A 112 -3.93 -16.04 7.73
C VAL A 112 -5.08 -16.70 6.98
#